data_AF-A0A4U2N4M8-F1
#
_entry.id   AF-A0A4U2N4M8-F1
#
_cell.length_a   1.000
_cell.length_b   1.000
_cell.length_c   1.000
_cell.angle_alpha   90.00
_cell.angle_beta   90.00
_cell.angle_gamma   90.00
#
_symmetry.space_group_name_H-M   'P 1'
#
loop_
_entity.id
_entity.type
_entity.pdbx_description
1 polymer ?
#
loop_
_entity_poly.entity_id
_entity_poly.type
_entity_poly.pdbx_seq_one_letter_code
_entity_poly.pdbx_strand_id
1 'polypeptide(L)' 'MIVTTTNTIQGKEIIEYIDIVNGEAIMGANIVRDIFASVRDVVGGRSGAYESKLKEARDIAM' A
#
# COMPACT_ATOMS: atom_id res chain seq x y z
N MET A 1 -2.81 -17.25 2.88
CA MET A 1 -1.37 -17.23 2.53
C MET A 1 -0.63 -16.42 3.59
N ILE A 2 0.53 -16.85 4.07
CA ILE A 2 1.32 -16.04 5.02
C ILE A 2 2.09 -15.00 4.20
N VAL A 3 1.91 -13.72 4.53
CA VAL A 3 2.69 -12.61 3.97
C VAL A 3 3.35 -11.92 5.15
N THR A 4 4.67 -11.74 5.08
CA THR A 4 5.43 -11.12 6.15
C THR A 4 6.50 -10.22 5.56
N THR A 5 6.82 -9.14 6.28
CA THR A 5 7.97 -8.28 6.00
C THR A 5 9.24 -8.77 6.72
N THR A 6 9.16 -9.89 7.44
CA THR A 6 10.30 -10.54 8.10
C THR A 6 11.03 -11.49 7.16
N ASN A 7 12.32 -11.71 7.39
CA ASN A 7 13.14 -12.59 6.55
C ASN A 7 12.85 -14.09 6.78
N THR A 8 12.25 -14.47 7.90
CA THR A 8 11.96 -15.87 8.26
C THR A 8 10.60 -16.00 8.96
N ILE A 9 10.07 -17.23 9.00
CA ILE A 9 8.87 -17.60 9.74
C ILE A 9 9.30 -18.49 10.92
N GLN A 10 9.10 -18.04 12.15
CA GLN A 10 9.46 -18.82 13.34
C GLN A 10 8.71 -20.14 13.39
N GLY A 11 9.42 -21.23 13.72
CA GLY A 11 8.85 -22.58 13.80
C GLY A 11 8.52 -23.21 12.44
N LYS A 12 8.95 -22.60 11.33
CA LYS A 12 8.82 -23.16 9.97
C LYS A 12 10.15 -23.08 9.23
N GLU A 13 10.41 -24.07 8.38
CA GLU A 13 11.57 -24.10 7.48
C GLU A 13 11.14 -23.71 6.06
N ILE A 14 11.94 -22.87 5.39
CA ILE A 14 11.76 -22.53 3.97
C ILE A 14 12.46 -23.61 3.16
N ILE A 15 11.68 -24.44 2.45
CA ILE A 15 12.20 -25.58 1.68
C ILE A 15 12.71 -25.20 0.28
N GLU A 16 12.24 -24.07 -0.26
CA GLU A 16 12.56 -23.61 -1.61
C GLU A 16 12.35 -22.09 -1.69
N TYR A 17 13.28 -21.41 -2.36
CA TYR A 17 13.15 -20.00 -2.75
C TYR A 17 12.80 -19.96 -4.24
N ILE A 18 11.56 -19.58 -4.55
CA ILE A 18 11.02 -19.64 -5.91
C ILE A 18 11.61 -18.52 -6.78
N ASP A 19 11.24 -17.27 -6.48
CA ASP A 19 11.78 -16.07 -7.11
C ASP A 19 11.32 -14.81 -6.33
N ILE A 20 11.83 -13.65 -6.70
CA ILE A 20 11.35 -12.34 -6.22
C ILE A 20 10.06 -11.97 -6.97
N VAL A 21 9.06 -11.51 -6.23
CA VAL A 21 7.78 -11.03 -6.78
C VAL A 21 7.59 -9.54 -6.52
N ASN A 22 6.92 -8.85 -7.44
CA ASN A 22 6.58 -7.43 -7.32
C ASN A 22 5.14 -7.20 -7.78
N GLY A 23 4.48 -6.20 -7.20
CA GLY A 23 3.15 -5.73 -7.59
C GLY A 23 3.12 -4.20 -7.58
N GLU A 24 2.43 -3.61 -8.56
CA GLU A 24 2.36 -2.16 -8.73
C GLU A 24 0.92 -1.72 -8.95
N ALA A 25 0.55 -0.59 -8.35
CA ALA A 25 -0.73 0.07 -8.55
C ALA A 25 -0.52 1.58 -8.72
N ILE A 26 -1.05 2.15 -9.80
CA ILE A 26 -0.90 3.57 -10.13
C ILE A 26 -2.22 4.29 -9.85
N MET A 27 -2.19 5.30 -8.98
CA MET A 27 -3.36 6.14 -8.73
C MET A 27 -3.61 7.09 -9.90
N GLY A 28 -4.85 7.12 -10.41
CA GLY A 28 -5.24 7.99 -11.53
C GLY A 28 -5.13 9.48 -11.20
N ALA A 29 -4.82 10.30 -12.21
CA ALA A 29 -4.61 11.75 -12.08
C ALA A 29 -5.80 12.51 -11.46
N ASN A 30 -7.03 12.04 -11.66
CA ASN A 30 -8.22 12.63 -11.05
C ASN A 30 -8.23 12.45 -9.52
N ILE A 31 -7.81 11.28 -9.02
CA ILE A 31 -7.73 11.00 -7.57
C ILE A 31 -6.68 11.91 -6.93
N VAL A 32 -5.54 12.07 -7.60
CA VAL A 32 -4.45 12.94 -7.15
C VAL A 32 -4.96 14.39 -7.05
N ARG A 33 -5.62 14.90 -8.10
CA ARG A 33 -6.20 16.26 -8.10
C ARG A 33 -7.23 16.44 -6.99
N ASP A 34 -8.11 15.48 -6.78
CA ASP A 34 -9.19 15.58 -5.79
C ASP A 34 -8.62 15.57 -4.35
N ILE A 35 -7.55 14.80 -4.11
CA ILE A 35 -6.78 14.85 -2.87
C ILE A 35 -6.15 16.24 -2.69
N PHE A 36 -5.42 16.76 -3.68
CA PHE A 36 -4.77 18.08 -3.59
C PHE A 36 -5.77 19.24 -3.44
N ALA A 37 -6.95 19.12 -4.04
CA ALA A 37 -8.03 20.08 -3.87
C ALA A 37 -8.62 20.04 -2.44
N SER A 38 -8.73 18.85 -1.85
CA SER A 38 -9.29 18.65 -0.50
C SER A 38 -8.33 18.99 0.66
N VAL A 39 -7.02 19.01 0.40
CA VAL A 39 -5.97 19.28 1.42
C VAL A 39 -5.78 20.77 1.71
N ARG A 40 -6.45 21.66 0.96
CA ARG A 40 -6.27 23.13 1.10
C ARG A 40 -6.71 23.68 2.47
N ASP A 41 -7.50 22.93 3.25
CA ASP A 41 -8.05 23.37 4.54
C ASP A 41 -7.62 22.53 5.78
N VAL A 42 -6.82 21.46 5.61
CA VAL A 42 -6.52 20.52 6.73
C VAL A 42 -5.02 20.30 6.87
N VAL A 43 -4.39 21.20 7.62
CA VAL A 43 -3.04 21.01 8.16
C VAL A 43 -3.15 20.15 9.43
N GLY A 44 -2.65 18.90 9.35
CA GLY A 44 -2.33 18.10 10.53
C GLY A 44 -3.41 17.11 10.97
N GLY A 45 -3.30 15.86 10.52
CA GLY A 45 -4.03 14.72 11.09
C GLY A 45 -4.92 14.01 10.08
N ARG A 46 -4.47 12.82 9.64
CA ARG A 46 -5.26 11.79 8.93
C ARG A 46 -6.36 12.35 8.03
N SER A 47 -5.98 12.97 6.92
CA SER A 47 -6.94 13.33 5.87
C SER A 47 -7.52 12.03 5.30
N GLY A 48 -8.69 11.60 5.78
CA GLY A 48 -9.25 10.27 5.52
C GLY A 48 -9.39 9.92 4.04
N ALA A 49 -9.55 10.92 3.16
CA ALA A 49 -9.57 10.72 1.71
C ALA A 49 -8.21 10.28 1.14
N TYR A 50 -7.11 10.90 1.58
CA TYR A 50 -5.75 10.55 1.13
C TYR A 50 -5.35 9.16 1.63
N GLU A 51 -5.54 8.90 2.93
CA GLU A 51 -5.19 7.60 3.53
C GLU A 51 -6.00 6.45 2.92
N SER A 52 -7.29 6.67 2.63
CA SER A 52 -8.16 5.67 2.00
C SER A 52 -7.68 5.29 0.61
N LYS A 53 -7.32 6.28 -0.22
CA LYS A 53 -6.84 6.03 -1.60
C LYS A 53 -5.46 5.41 -1.66
N LEU A 54 -4.55 5.79 -0.75
CA LEU A 54 -3.28 5.10 -0.60
C LEU A 54 -3.44 3.66 -0.14
N LYS A 55 -4.36 3.42 0.81
CA LYS A 55 -4.67 2.07 1.26
C LYS A 55 -5.23 1.23 0.11
N GLU A 56 -6.18 1.75 -0.67
CA GLU A 56 -6.73 1.08 -1.85
C GLU A 56 -5.63 0.72 -2.86
N ALA A 57 -4.73 1.66 -3.18
CA ALA A 57 -3.62 1.38 -4.08
C ALA A 57 -2.70 0.27 -3.56
N ARG A 58 -2.38 0.28 -2.25
CA ARG A 58 -1.58 -0.79 -1.64
C ARG A 58 -2.30 -2.14 -1.67
N ASP A 59 -3.60 -2.14 -1.37
CA ASP A 59 -4.40 -3.36 -1.35
C ASP A 59 -4.57 -3.97 -2.76
N ILE A 60 -4.48 -3.15 -3.83
CA ILE A 60 -4.44 -3.61 -5.23
C ILE A 60 -3.06 -4.16 -5.61
N ALA A 61 -1.98 -3.57 -5.09
CA ALA A 61 -0.61 -3.99 -5.40
C ALA A 61 -0.18 -5.27 -4.66
N MET A 62 -0.94 -5.70 -3.64
CA MET A 62 -0.71 -6.90 -2.84
C MET A 62 -1.50 -8.11 -3.36
#